data_AF-A0A841KJ46-F1
#
_entry.id   AF-A0A841KJ46-F1
#
_cell.length_a   1.000
_cell.length_b   1.000
_cell.length_c   1.000
_cell.angle_alpha   90.00
_cell.angle_beta   90.00
_cell.angle_gamma   90.00
#
_symmetry.space_group_name_H-M   'P 1'
#
loop_
_entity.id
_entity.type
_entity.pdbx_description
1 polymer ?
#
loop_
_entity_poly.entity_id
_entity_poly.type
_entity_poly.pdbx_seq_one_letter_code
_entity_poly.pdbx_strand_id
1 'polypeptide(L)'
;MANESILIVDDEPQNLAVLQQILDDDYLLVFARSGTEALEAARKHAPDLVLMDVQMPNMDGYTACRQLKADPATVSIPVIFVTTLSDIGNETAGFQAGAVDYIIKPISSAVVRARVHTHLSLVQATLLERSYHDAIHMLGEAGHYNDLDTGVHIWRMAAYSAALAEAAGWGPQRRRLLELAAPMHDTGKIGIPDSILRKPGPLDADEWKVMRTHTRIGHDILAKSDAPVFRLAAEIALRHHEWWDGSGYPDGLAERAIPESARIVAIADTFDALTMDRPYKQAWPVGQAMARLRQDAGSHFEPRLVRIFDNILPLILDIKSSWDARDRITAQPIGPQYAHLRRLVAPMAS
;
A
#
# COMPACT_ATOMS: atom_id res chain seq x y z
N MET A 1 23.38 -12.47 -3.70
CA MET A 1 22.52 -11.26 -3.74
C MET A 1 22.63 -10.73 -5.16
N ALA A 2 21.54 -10.25 -5.77
CA ALA A 2 21.68 -9.59 -7.07
C ALA A 2 22.60 -8.38 -6.86
N ASN A 3 23.70 -8.29 -7.60
CA ASN A 3 24.58 -7.13 -7.48
C ASN A 3 23.84 -5.92 -8.05
N GLU A 4 23.60 -4.92 -7.21
CA GLU A 4 23.08 -3.63 -7.61
C GLU A 4 23.98 -3.03 -8.70
N SER A 5 23.37 -2.40 -9.69
CA SER A 5 24.05 -1.89 -10.86
C SER A 5 24.03 -0.36 -10.92
N ILE A 6 25.19 0.23 -11.21
CA ILE A 6 25.35 1.68 -11.26
C ILE A 6 25.79 2.06 -12.66
N LEU A 7 25.05 2.99 -13.28
CA LEU A 7 25.47 3.65 -14.51
C LEU A 7 26.30 4.88 -14.16
N ILE A 8 27.56 4.88 -14.58
CA ILE A 8 28.49 5.99 -14.42
C ILE A 8 28.63 6.71 -15.76
N VAL A 9 28.36 8.01 -15.77
CA VAL A 9 28.36 8.84 -16.97
C VAL A 9 29.30 10.01 -16.79
N ASP A 10 30.34 10.07 -17.62
CA ASP A 10 31.32 11.17 -17.67
C ASP A 10 32.05 11.07 -19.03
N ASP A 11 32.26 12.19 -19.71
CA ASP A 11 32.92 12.19 -21.02
C ASP A 11 34.45 12.01 -20.90
N GLU A 12 35.02 12.32 -19.72
CA GLU A 12 36.42 12.13 -19.40
C GLU A 12 36.71 10.71 -18.88
N PRO A 13 37.53 9.89 -19.59
CA PRO A 13 37.83 8.52 -19.17
C PRO A 13 38.50 8.40 -17.80
N GLN A 14 39.20 9.45 -17.36
CA GLN A 14 39.88 9.46 -16.06
C GLN A 14 38.87 9.47 -14.91
N ASN A 15 37.79 10.24 -15.02
CA ASN A 15 36.73 10.30 -14.01
C ASN A 15 36.00 8.94 -13.91
N LEU A 16 35.73 8.31 -15.06
CA LEU A 16 35.16 6.95 -15.10
C LEU A 16 36.06 5.94 -14.39
N ALA A 17 37.37 5.96 -14.65
CA ALA A 17 38.32 5.05 -14.02
C ALA A 17 38.42 5.25 -12.50
N VAL A 18 38.36 6.50 -12.03
CA VAL A 18 38.35 6.81 -10.58
C VAL A 18 37.09 6.26 -9.92
N LEU A 19 35.91 6.51 -10.50
CA LEU A 19 34.65 6.00 -9.97
C LEU A 19 34.56 4.46 -10.04
N GLN A 20 35.13 3.85 -11.09
CA GLN A 20 35.30 2.41 -11.17
C GLN A 20 36.10 1.89 -9.98
N GLN A 21 37.30 2.41 -9.74
CA GLN A 21 38.13 1.97 -8.62
C GLN A 21 37.44 2.14 -7.26
N ILE A 22 36.54 3.12 -7.13
CA ILE A 22 35.79 3.35 -5.89
C ILE A 22 34.63 2.38 -5.72
N LEU A 23 34.02 1.84 -6.78
CA LEU A 23 32.73 1.14 -6.69
C LEU A 23 32.72 -0.31 -7.19
N ASP A 24 33.73 -0.75 -7.94
CA ASP A 24 33.76 -2.06 -8.62
C ASP A 24 33.78 -3.26 -7.65
N ASP A 25 34.21 -3.05 -6.41
CA ASP A 25 34.21 -4.10 -5.37
C ASP A 25 32.79 -4.47 -4.89
N ASP A 26 31.84 -3.54 -5.00
CA ASP A 26 30.51 -3.67 -4.39
C ASP A 26 29.36 -3.68 -5.40
N TYR A 27 29.56 -3.13 -6.60
CA TYR A 27 28.49 -2.87 -7.56
C TYR A 27 28.85 -3.35 -8.98
N LEU A 28 27.83 -3.71 -9.76
CA LEU A 28 28.00 -3.90 -11.21
C LEU A 28 28.03 -2.55 -11.90
N LEU A 29 29.09 -2.26 -12.64
CA LEU A 29 29.27 -0.95 -13.26
C LEU A 29 28.96 -0.98 -14.75
N VAL A 30 28.11 -0.04 -15.17
CA VAL A 30 27.85 0.28 -16.57
C VAL A 30 28.41 1.68 -16.83
N PHE A 31 29.03 1.89 -17.99
CA PHE A 31 29.65 3.16 -18.31
C PHE A 31 29.02 3.77 -19.55
N ALA A 32 28.88 5.09 -19.54
CA ALA A 32 28.51 5.90 -20.71
C ALA A 32 29.39 7.16 -20.76
N ARG A 33 29.67 7.66 -21.96
CA ARG A 33 30.57 8.81 -22.18
C ARG A 33 29.85 10.06 -22.67
N SER A 34 28.53 10.01 -22.73
CA SER A 34 27.69 11.13 -23.15
C SER A 34 26.26 10.98 -22.60
N GLY A 35 25.51 12.08 -22.56
CA GLY A 35 24.10 12.04 -22.18
C GLY A 35 23.24 11.13 -23.08
N THR A 36 23.55 11.04 -24.38
CA THR A 36 22.86 10.13 -25.31
C THR A 36 23.13 8.66 -25.00
N GLU A 37 24.39 8.30 -24.78
CA GLU A 37 24.75 6.93 -24.38
C GLU A 37 24.14 6.57 -23.02
N ALA A 38 24.06 7.53 -22.09
CA ALA A 38 23.44 7.32 -20.80
C ALA A 38 21.95 6.95 -20.91
N LEU A 39 21.20 7.63 -21.78
CA LEU A 39 19.79 7.34 -22.02
C LEU A 39 19.59 5.93 -22.61
N GLU A 40 20.42 5.55 -23.57
CA GLU A 40 20.38 4.21 -24.17
C GLU A 40 20.77 3.12 -23.16
N ALA A 41 21.84 3.35 -22.40
CA ALA A 41 22.31 2.43 -21.37
C ALA A 41 21.28 2.28 -20.25
N ALA A 42 20.66 3.36 -19.79
CA ALA A 42 19.64 3.32 -18.75
C ALA A 42 18.42 2.51 -19.18
N ARG A 43 17.97 2.66 -20.43
CA ARG A 43 16.86 1.85 -20.98
C ARG A 43 17.21 0.37 -21.13
N LYS A 44 18.43 0.09 -21.59
CA LYS A 44 18.87 -1.27 -21.90
C LYS A 44 19.20 -2.08 -20.65
N HIS A 45 19.89 -1.46 -19.70
CA HIS A 45 20.45 -2.14 -18.54
C HIS A 45 19.63 -1.92 -17.26
N ALA A 46 18.73 -0.93 -17.24
CA ALA A 46 17.89 -0.61 -16.09
C ALA A 46 18.69 -0.52 -14.77
N PRO A 47 19.69 0.38 -14.70
CA PRO A 47 20.54 0.51 -13.51
C PRO A 47 19.73 0.96 -12.29
N ASP A 48 20.22 0.59 -11.10
CA ASP A 48 19.60 0.96 -9.82
C ASP A 48 19.92 2.40 -9.40
N LEU A 49 21.00 2.97 -9.94
CA LEU A 49 21.40 4.37 -9.73
C LEU A 49 22.24 4.90 -10.90
N VAL A 50 22.14 6.20 -11.18
CA VAL A 50 23.00 6.90 -12.14
C VAL A 50 23.89 7.92 -11.44
N LEU A 51 25.20 7.82 -11.64
CA LEU A 51 26.16 8.89 -11.37
C LEU A 51 26.39 9.66 -12.67
N MET A 52 25.99 10.92 -12.71
CA MET A 52 25.93 11.71 -13.94
C MET A 52 26.83 12.93 -13.84
N ASP A 53 27.82 13.06 -14.71
CA ASP A 53 28.53 14.32 -14.88
C ASP A 53 27.60 15.39 -15.45
N VAL A 54 27.77 16.63 -14.99
CA VAL A 54 26.94 17.75 -15.46
C VAL A 54 27.44 18.32 -16.78
N GLN A 55 28.76 18.42 -16.95
CA GLN A 55 29.39 19.16 -18.04
C GLN A 55 29.86 18.20 -19.14
N MET A 56 28.91 17.74 -19.95
CA MET A 56 29.21 16.88 -21.10
C MET A 56 28.94 17.58 -22.44
N PRO A 57 29.70 17.27 -23.51
CA PRO A 57 29.47 17.78 -24.86
C PRO A 57 28.11 17.37 -25.43
N ASN A 58 27.53 18.26 -26.25
CA ASN A 58 26.26 18.09 -26.98
C ASN A 58 25.00 18.02 -26.09
N MET A 59 24.99 17.12 -25.10
CA MET A 59 23.91 16.95 -24.13
C MET A 59 24.49 16.96 -22.72
N ASP A 60 24.19 18.02 -21.98
CA ASP A 60 24.58 18.15 -20.57
C ASP A 60 23.82 17.15 -19.66
N GLY A 61 24.37 16.92 -18.48
CA GLY A 61 23.79 16.00 -17.49
C GLY A 61 22.39 16.41 -17.05
N TYR A 62 22.08 17.70 -17.01
CA TYR A 62 20.75 18.21 -16.67
C TYR A 62 19.70 17.80 -17.71
N THR A 63 20.03 17.92 -18.99
CA THR A 63 19.15 17.54 -20.09
C THR A 63 18.97 16.03 -20.15
N ALA A 64 20.04 15.26 -19.97
CA ALA A 64 19.95 13.81 -19.86
C ALA A 64 19.06 13.39 -18.68
N CYS A 65 19.23 14.00 -17.50
CA CYS A 65 18.41 13.73 -16.32
C CYS A 65 16.93 14.03 -16.58
N ARG A 66 16.59 15.19 -17.17
CA ARG A 66 15.20 15.51 -17.52
C ARG A 66 14.59 14.47 -18.46
N GLN A 67 15.34 13.96 -19.42
CA GLN A 67 14.86 12.94 -20.35
C GLN A 67 14.67 11.58 -19.67
N LEU A 68 15.58 11.18 -18.76
CA LEU A 68 15.39 10.01 -17.91
C LEU A 68 14.12 10.15 -17.05
N LYS A 69 13.86 11.33 -16.49
CA LYS A 69 12.67 11.57 -15.66
C LYS A 69 11.37 11.69 -16.45
N ALA A 70 11.43 12.00 -17.74
CA ALA A 70 10.26 12.04 -18.61
C ALA A 70 9.85 10.65 -19.14
N ASP A 71 10.75 9.66 -19.07
CA ASP A 71 10.51 8.32 -19.60
C ASP A 71 9.98 7.36 -18.51
N PRO A 72 8.78 6.77 -18.69
CA PRO A 72 8.21 5.82 -17.72
C PRO A 72 9.11 4.62 -17.38
N ALA A 73 10.03 4.23 -18.28
CA ALA A 73 10.94 3.11 -18.05
C ALA A 73 12.11 3.45 -17.12
N THR A 74 12.48 4.74 -17.00
CA THR A 74 13.69 5.16 -16.26
C THR A 74 13.40 6.22 -15.20
N VAL A 75 12.18 6.76 -15.12
CA VAL A 75 11.78 7.82 -14.17
C VAL A 75 12.09 7.48 -12.71
N SER A 76 11.99 6.22 -12.32
CA SER A 76 12.23 5.75 -10.95
C SER A 76 13.72 5.67 -10.58
N ILE A 77 14.64 5.72 -11.55
CA ILE A 77 16.08 5.53 -11.28
C ILE A 77 16.63 6.82 -10.66
N PRO A 78 17.19 6.79 -9.43
CA PRO A 78 17.81 7.98 -8.83
C PRO A 78 19.03 8.43 -9.64
N VAL A 79 19.16 9.75 -9.81
CA VAL A 79 20.31 10.38 -10.48
C VAL A 79 21.02 11.24 -9.47
N ILE A 80 22.32 10.99 -9.25
CA ILE A 80 23.22 11.83 -8.46
C ILE A 80 24.16 12.52 -9.43
N PHE A 81 24.20 13.85 -9.37
CA PHE A 81 25.14 14.60 -10.19
C PHE A 81 26.54 14.57 -9.59
N VAL A 82 27.55 14.37 -10.44
CA VAL A 82 28.96 14.58 -10.10
C VAL A 82 29.37 15.89 -10.73
N THR A 83 29.78 16.87 -9.94
CA THR A 83 29.86 18.27 -10.40
C THR A 83 30.99 19.05 -9.75
N THR A 84 31.37 20.22 -10.28
CA THR A 84 32.40 21.08 -9.69
C THR A 84 31.80 22.14 -8.75
N LEU A 85 32.62 22.76 -7.88
CA LEU A 85 32.15 23.83 -6.99
C LEU A 85 31.54 25.03 -7.74
N SER A 86 31.99 25.31 -8.96
CA SER A 86 31.45 26.39 -9.81
C SER A 86 30.03 26.12 -10.30
N ASP A 87 29.65 24.85 -10.42
CA ASP A 87 28.34 24.43 -10.93
C ASP A 87 27.25 24.43 -9.83
N ILE A 88 27.65 24.46 -8.56
CA ILE A 88 26.76 24.47 -7.38
C ILE A 88 25.83 25.70 -7.37
N GLY A 89 26.22 26.81 -8.01
CA GLY A 89 25.32 27.96 -8.21
C GLY A 89 24.01 27.61 -8.93
N ASN A 90 23.92 26.40 -9.51
CA ASN A 90 22.77 25.83 -10.21
C ASN A 90 22.17 24.58 -9.52
N GLU A 91 22.37 24.37 -8.21
CA GLU A 91 21.69 23.29 -7.44
C GLU A 91 20.17 23.26 -7.67
N THR A 92 19.54 24.44 -7.70
CA THR A 92 18.12 24.58 -8.02
C THR A 92 17.78 23.96 -9.39
N ALA A 93 18.65 24.15 -10.40
CA ALA A 93 18.41 23.65 -11.75
C ALA A 93 18.51 22.11 -11.84
N GLY A 94 19.38 21.47 -11.06
CA GLY A 94 19.49 20.01 -11.09
C GLY A 94 18.44 19.30 -10.23
N PHE A 95 18.02 19.86 -9.10
CA PHE A 95 16.82 19.36 -8.41
C PHE A 95 15.57 19.54 -9.28
N GLN A 96 15.43 20.66 -10.01
CA GLN A 96 14.37 20.86 -11.00
C GLN A 96 14.48 19.88 -12.19
N ALA A 97 15.69 19.43 -12.53
CA ALA A 97 15.90 18.37 -13.52
C ALA A 97 15.53 16.97 -12.98
N GLY A 98 15.31 16.83 -11.68
CA GLY A 98 14.89 15.60 -11.00
C GLY A 98 16.04 14.76 -10.43
N ALA A 99 17.23 15.32 -10.26
CA ALA A 99 18.28 14.66 -9.48
C ALA A 99 17.92 14.60 -8.01
N VAL A 100 18.44 13.59 -7.32
CA VAL A 100 18.18 13.35 -5.89
C VAL A 100 19.32 13.86 -5.01
N ASP A 101 20.52 14.07 -5.57
CA ASP A 101 21.70 14.49 -4.81
C ASP A 101 22.88 14.93 -5.70
N TYR A 102 23.96 15.38 -5.06
CA TYR A 102 25.20 15.83 -5.67
C TYR A 102 26.46 15.29 -4.98
N ILE A 103 27.49 15.04 -5.78
CA ILE A 103 28.87 14.75 -5.37
C ILE A 103 29.78 15.81 -5.97
N ILE A 104 30.51 16.52 -5.13
CA ILE A 104 31.41 17.60 -5.55
C ILE A 104 32.78 17.02 -5.91
N LYS A 105 33.34 17.45 -7.05
CA LYS A 105 34.72 17.21 -7.50
C LYS A 105 35.67 18.18 -6.75
N PRO A 106 36.86 17.74 -6.29
CA PRO A 106 37.45 16.41 -6.46
C PRO A 106 36.75 15.34 -5.62
N ILE A 107 36.59 14.16 -6.22
CA ILE A 107 35.78 13.08 -5.68
C ILE A 107 36.47 12.44 -4.48
N SER A 108 35.75 12.32 -3.36
CA SER A 108 36.18 11.55 -2.19
C SER A 108 35.52 10.17 -2.20
N SER A 109 36.34 9.10 -2.12
CA SER A 109 35.85 7.71 -2.12
C SER A 109 34.82 7.45 -1.02
N ALA A 110 35.07 7.96 0.19
CA ALA A 110 34.15 7.84 1.31
C ALA A 110 32.80 8.53 1.04
N VAL A 111 32.81 9.71 0.41
CA VAL A 111 31.60 10.47 0.10
C VAL A 111 30.77 9.79 -0.98
N VAL A 112 31.40 9.32 -2.06
CA VAL A 112 30.71 8.58 -3.12
C VAL A 112 30.02 7.35 -2.55
N ARG A 113 30.77 6.51 -1.82
CA ARG A 113 30.24 5.28 -1.23
C ARG A 113 29.08 5.57 -0.30
N ALA A 114 29.21 6.55 0.59
CA ALA A 114 28.15 6.92 1.51
C ALA A 114 26.86 7.38 0.80
N ARG A 115 26.99 8.25 -0.22
CA ARG A 115 25.82 8.77 -0.96
C ARG A 115 25.16 7.70 -1.81
N VAL A 116 25.94 6.92 -2.57
CA VAL A 116 25.43 5.79 -3.37
C VAL A 116 24.68 4.81 -2.48
N HIS A 117 25.30 4.35 -1.39
CA HIS A 117 24.67 3.41 -0.47
C HIS A 117 23.38 3.96 0.17
N THR A 118 23.36 5.24 0.54
CA THR A 118 22.18 5.89 1.12
C THR A 118 21.00 5.90 0.15
N HIS A 119 21.21 6.33 -1.09
CA HIS A 119 20.12 6.42 -2.08
C HIS A 119 19.62 5.05 -2.53
N LEU A 120 20.52 4.08 -2.71
CA LEU A 120 20.11 2.69 -2.98
C LEU A 120 19.28 2.11 -1.82
N SER A 121 19.70 2.34 -0.58
CA SER A 121 18.94 1.91 0.62
C SER A 121 17.55 2.54 0.69
N LEU A 122 17.39 3.81 0.29
CA LEU A 122 16.09 4.49 0.24
C LEU A 122 15.16 3.89 -0.83
N VAL A 123 15.71 3.59 -2.02
CA VAL A 123 14.96 2.89 -3.08
C VAL A 123 14.52 1.52 -2.58
N GLN A 124 15.42 0.76 -1.96
CA GLN A 124 15.12 -0.57 -1.43
C GLN A 124 14.05 -0.52 -0.34
N ALA A 125 14.13 0.45 0.59
CA ALA A 125 13.13 0.64 1.64
C ALA A 125 11.74 0.93 1.04
N THR A 126 11.67 1.78 0.01
CA THR A 126 10.43 2.11 -0.71
C THR A 126 9.86 0.89 -1.43
N LEU A 127 10.70 0.09 -2.10
CA LEU A 127 10.27 -1.13 -2.77
C LEU A 127 9.79 -2.19 -1.78
N LEU A 128 10.45 -2.31 -0.63
CA LEU A 128 10.03 -3.21 0.44
C LEU A 128 8.69 -2.79 1.03
N GLU A 129 8.49 -1.50 1.30
CA GLU A 129 7.21 -0.96 1.77
C GLU A 129 6.08 -1.24 0.78
N ARG A 130 6.31 -1.02 -0.52
CA ARG A 130 5.34 -1.35 -1.57
C ARG A 130 5.04 -2.84 -1.63
N SER A 131 6.08 -3.68 -1.64
CA SER A 131 5.91 -5.14 -1.66
C SER A 131 5.15 -5.65 -0.45
N TYR A 132 5.39 -5.05 0.71
CA TYR A 132 4.68 -5.34 1.94
C TYR A 132 3.19 -4.95 1.86
N HIS A 133 2.90 -3.75 1.33
CA HIS A 133 1.53 -3.32 1.09
C HIS A 133 0.80 -4.22 0.08
N ASP A 134 1.45 -4.59 -1.02
CA ASP A 134 0.91 -5.48 -2.03
C ASP A 134 0.62 -6.87 -1.46
N ALA A 135 1.50 -7.40 -0.60
CA ALA A 135 1.30 -8.67 0.09
C ALA A 135 0.07 -8.64 1.02
N ILE A 136 -0.09 -7.57 1.81
CA ILE A 136 -1.29 -7.37 2.64
C ILE A 136 -2.53 -7.30 1.75
N HIS A 137 -2.43 -6.60 0.62
CA HIS A 137 -3.55 -6.44 -0.29
C HIS A 137 -4.02 -7.78 -0.86
N MET A 138 -3.08 -8.57 -1.37
CA MET A 138 -3.35 -9.92 -1.89
C MET A 138 -3.92 -10.85 -0.80
N LEU A 139 -3.45 -10.74 0.45
CA LEU A 139 -3.96 -11.57 1.55
C LEU A 139 -5.39 -11.20 1.96
N GLY A 140 -5.72 -9.90 1.97
CA GLY A 140 -7.09 -9.43 2.16
C GLY A 140 -8.03 -9.93 1.07
N GLU A 141 -7.63 -9.82 -0.20
CA GLU A 141 -8.40 -10.35 -1.34
C GLU A 141 -8.55 -11.87 -1.31
N ALA A 142 -7.50 -12.61 -0.92
CA ALA A 142 -7.54 -14.07 -0.86
C ALA A 142 -8.59 -14.61 0.11
N GLY A 143 -8.82 -13.94 1.25
CA GLY A 143 -9.88 -14.29 2.20
C GLY A 143 -11.28 -14.20 1.60
N HIS A 144 -11.47 -13.32 0.62
CA HIS A 144 -12.75 -13.05 -0.03
C HIS A 144 -12.84 -13.67 -1.42
N TYR A 145 -11.82 -14.39 -1.88
CA TYR A 145 -11.76 -14.95 -3.24
C TYR A 145 -12.96 -15.84 -3.59
N ASN A 146 -13.50 -16.51 -2.57
CA ASN A 146 -14.66 -17.40 -2.72
C ASN A 146 -16.00 -16.71 -2.46
N ASP A 147 -15.98 -15.45 -2.01
CA ASP A 147 -17.15 -14.60 -1.81
C ASP A 147 -17.55 -13.93 -3.13
N LEU A 148 -18.82 -13.56 -3.29
CA LEU A 148 -19.35 -12.97 -4.53
C LEU A 148 -19.14 -11.44 -4.61
N ASP A 149 -18.48 -10.86 -3.60
CA ASP A 149 -18.34 -9.42 -3.44
C ASP A 149 -17.08 -8.88 -4.16
N THR A 150 -17.17 -7.66 -4.71
CA THR A 150 -16.06 -7.01 -5.44
C THR A 150 -14.96 -6.57 -4.46
N GLY A 151 -13.70 -6.97 -4.65
CA GLY A 151 -12.60 -6.72 -3.68
C GLY A 151 -12.38 -5.27 -3.18
N VAL A 152 -12.99 -4.27 -3.83
CA VAL A 152 -12.98 -2.86 -3.40
C VAL A 152 -13.75 -2.60 -2.10
N HIS A 153 -14.77 -3.40 -1.78
CA HIS A 153 -15.56 -3.21 -0.55
C HIS A 153 -14.70 -3.34 0.72
N ILE A 154 -13.72 -4.24 0.69
CA ILE A 154 -12.81 -4.51 1.80
C ILE A 154 -12.01 -3.25 2.16
N TRP A 155 -11.48 -2.56 1.14
CA TRP A 155 -10.68 -1.35 1.31
C TRP A 155 -11.53 -0.13 1.68
N ARG A 156 -12.77 -0.08 1.20
CA ARG A 156 -13.75 0.94 1.60
C ARG A 156 -14.13 0.78 3.06
N MET A 157 -14.42 -0.44 3.52
CA MET A 157 -14.66 -0.78 4.93
C MET A 157 -13.45 -0.46 5.81
N ALA A 158 -12.25 -0.75 5.35
CA ALA A 158 -11.02 -0.40 6.06
C ALA A 158 -10.85 1.13 6.22
N ALA A 159 -11.19 1.90 5.20
CA ALA A 159 -11.19 3.36 5.27
C ALA A 159 -12.24 3.89 6.26
N TYR A 160 -13.45 3.29 6.33
CA TYR A 160 -14.44 3.60 7.35
C TYR A 160 -13.92 3.31 8.76
N SER A 161 -13.28 2.15 8.94
CA SER A 161 -12.66 1.74 10.21
C SER A 161 -11.61 2.75 10.66
N ALA A 162 -10.75 3.20 9.74
CA ALA A 162 -9.72 4.19 10.00
C ALA A 162 -10.31 5.56 10.40
N ALA A 163 -11.35 6.02 9.69
CA ALA A 163 -12.04 7.28 10.00
C ALA A 163 -12.74 7.23 11.37
N LEU A 164 -13.40 6.11 11.69
CA LEU A 164 -14.03 5.91 12.99
C LEU A 164 -12.99 5.83 14.11
N ALA A 165 -11.86 5.15 13.90
CA ALA A 165 -10.79 5.07 14.88
C ALA A 165 -10.17 6.44 15.18
N GLU A 166 -9.91 7.25 14.16
CA GLU A 166 -9.43 8.62 14.32
C GLU A 166 -10.41 9.47 15.13
N ALA A 167 -11.70 9.43 14.77
CA ALA A 167 -12.73 10.16 15.48
C ALA A 167 -12.96 9.64 16.92
N ALA A 168 -12.60 8.38 17.19
CA ALA A 168 -12.58 7.78 18.52
C ALA A 168 -11.33 8.14 19.35
N GLY A 169 -10.35 8.85 18.77
CA GLY A 169 -9.15 9.34 19.44
C GLY A 169 -7.89 8.52 19.20
N TRP A 170 -7.86 7.63 18.20
CA TRP A 170 -6.64 6.90 17.85
C TRP A 170 -5.63 7.82 17.17
N GLY A 171 -4.36 7.70 17.56
CA GLY A 171 -3.27 8.42 16.92
C GLY A 171 -2.98 7.94 15.48
N PRO A 172 -2.28 8.75 14.66
CA PRO A 172 -2.07 8.47 13.23
C PRO A 172 -1.46 7.10 12.93
N GLN A 173 -0.50 6.66 13.75
CA GLN A 173 0.19 5.38 13.56
C GLN A 173 -0.75 4.19 13.80
N ARG A 174 -1.56 4.23 14.85
CA ARG A 174 -2.55 3.16 15.14
C ARG A 174 -3.67 3.13 14.11
N ARG A 175 -4.12 4.31 13.65
CA ARG A 175 -5.09 4.44 12.56
C ARG A 175 -4.56 3.76 11.29
N ARG A 176 -3.33 4.07 10.88
CA ARG A 176 -2.73 3.49 9.66
C ARG A 176 -2.58 1.97 9.77
N LEU A 177 -2.21 1.46 10.95
CA LEU A 177 -2.18 0.02 11.20
C LEU A 177 -3.56 -0.62 11.07
N LEU A 178 -4.62 0.02 11.59
CA LEU A 178 -5.99 -0.49 11.47
C LEU A 178 -6.47 -0.54 10.02
N GLU A 179 -6.17 0.50 9.24
CA GLU A 179 -6.52 0.56 7.81
C GLU A 179 -5.90 -0.59 7.01
N LEU A 180 -4.67 -1.00 7.37
CA LEU A 180 -4.02 -2.16 6.75
C LEU A 180 -4.51 -3.50 7.32
N ALA A 181 -4.92 -3.54 8.60
CA ALA A 181 -5.28 -4.77 9.29
C ALA A 181 -6.74 -5.20 9.06
N ALA A 182 -7.69 -4.26 9.06
CA ALA A 182 -9.13 -4.52 8.93
C ALA A 182 -9.51 -5.34 7.67
N PRO A 183 -8.86 -5.15 6.49
CA PRO A 183 -9.11 -5.98 5.31
C PRO A 183 -8.96 -7.48 5.52
N MET A 184 -8.16 -7.91 6.49
CA MET A 184 -7.86 -9.31 6.78
C MET A 184 -8.81 -9.94 7.81
N HIS A 185 -9.86 -9.24 8.25
CA HIS A 185 -10.81 -9.77 9.26
C HIS A 185 -11.40 -11.14 8.86
N ASP A 186 -11.63 -11.32 7.56
CA ASP A 186 -12.26 -12.51 6.99
C ASP A 186 -11.27 -13.49 6.32
N THR A 187 -9.95 -13.33 6.52
CA THR A 187 -8.91 -14.22 5.95
C THR A 187 -9.17 -15.71 6.25
N GLY A 188 -9.82 -16.02 7.36
CA GLY A 188 -10.14 -17.40 7.74
C GLY A 188 -11.22 -18.08 6.88
N LYS A 189 -11.99 -17.35 6.07
CA LYS A 189 -12.94 -17.93 5.11
C LYS A 189 -12.26 -18.89 4.13
N ILE A 190 -10.95 -18.77 3.92
CA ILE A 190 -10.14 -19.69 3.10
C ILE A 190 -10.19 -21.14 3.61
N GLY A 191 -10.45 -21.34 4.91
CA GLY A 191 -10.58 -22.67 5.52
C GLY A 191 -12.01 -23.19 5.60
N ILE A 192 -13.00 -22.44 5.11
CA ILE A 192 -14.41 -22.85 5.14
C ILE A 192 -14.73 -23.63 3.85
N PRO A 193 -15.39 -24.80 3.95
CA PRO A 193 -15.77 -25.58 2.77
C PRO A 193 -16.68 -24.81 1.80
N ASP A 194 -16.41 -24.93 0.49
CA ASP A 194 -17.22 -24.31 -0.57
C ASP A 194 -18.72 -24.65 -0.46
N SER A 195 -19.06 -25.86 -0.02
CA SER A 195 -20.45 -26.29 0.18
C SER A 195 -21.22 -25.46 1.19
N ILE A 196 -20.50 -24.83 2.14
CA ILE A 196 -21.07 -23.93 3.15
C ILE A 196 -20.97 -22.49 2.65
N LEU A 197 -19.78 -22.06 2.21
CA LEU A 197 -19.53 -20.67 1.84
C LEU A 197 -20.37 -20.22 0.62
N ARG A 198 -20.66 -21.14 -0.33
CA ARG A 198 -21.44 -20.87 -1.54
C ARG A 198 -22.84 -21.48 -1.52
N LYS A 199 -23.33 -21.89 -0.35
CA LYS A 199 -24.65 -22.54 -0.25
C LYS A 199 -25.75 -21.59 -0.74
N PRO A 200 -26.58 -21.98 -1.73
CA PRO A 200 -27.71 -21.17 -2.19
C PRO A 200 -28.88 -21.31 -1.20
N GLY A 201 -28.80 -20.60 -0.07
CA GLY A 201 -29.82 -20.61 0.98
C GLY A 201 -29.26 -20.39 2.38
N PRO A 202 -30.12 -20.40 3.41
CA PRO A 202 -29.66 -20.26 4.79
C PRO A 202 -28.82 -21.47 5.22
N LEU A 203 -27.80 -21.20 6.05
CA LEU A 203 -27.05 -22.24 6.74
C LEU A 203 -27.89 -22.86 7.86
N ASP A 204 -27.79 -24.17 8.04
CA ASP A 204 -28.34 -24.87 9.19
C ASP A 204 -27.44 -24.73 10.43
N ALA A 205 -27.85 -25.32 11.56
CA ALA A 205 -27.14 -25.18 12.82
C ALA A 205 -25.72 -25.79 12.81
N ASP A 206 -25.49 -26.87 12.07
CA ASP A 206 -24.18 -27.53 12.01
C ASP A 206 -23.25 -26.81 11.03
N GLU A 207 -23.79 -26.35 9.91
CA GLU A 207 -23.08 -25.48 8.97
C GLU A 207 -22.67 -24.15 9.62
N TRP A 208 -23.54 -23.56 10.46
CA TRP A 208 -23.18 -22.37 11.25
C TRP A 208 -22.04 -22.63 12.23
N LYS A 209 -21.95 -23.82 12.84
CA LYS A 209 -20.81 -24.17 13.71
C LYS A 209 -19.50 -24.14 12.92
N VAL A 210 -19.51 -24.67 11.70
CA VAL A 210 -18.34 -24.63 10.81
C VAL A 210 -18.05 -23.21 10.34
N MET A 211 -19.05 -22.46 9.86
CA MET A 211 -18.88 -21.08 9.39
C MET A 211 -18.22 -20.19 10.45
N ARG A 212 -18.63 -20.28 11.71
CA ARG A 212 -18.07 -19.47 12.81
C ARG A 212 -16.58 -19.74 13.06
N THR A 213 -16.04 -20.89 12.61
CA THR A 213 -14.62 -21.21 12.78
C THR A 213 -13.69 -20.32 11.96
N HIS A 214 -14.19 -19.58 10.95
CA HIS A 214 -13.36 -18.67 10.15
C HIS A 214 -12.62 -17.64 11.04
N THR A 215 -13.25 -17.19 12.13
CA THR A 215 -12.61 -16.26 13.09
C THR A 215 -11.32 -16.85 13.67
N ARG A 216 -11.35 -18.11 14.13
CA ARG A 216 -10.19 -18.82 14.68
C ARG A 216 -9.18 -19.20 13.59
N ILE A 217 -9.64 -19.66 12.43
CA ILE A 217 -8.76 -19.98 11.30
C ILE A 217 -7.98 -18.73 10.86
N GLY A 218 -8.67 -17.59 10.74
CA GLY A 218 -8.05 -16.31 10.38
C GLY A 218 -7.02 -15.87 11.42
N HIS A 219 -7.37 -15.95 12.70
CA HIS A 219 -6.42 -15.72 13.79
C HIS A 219 -5.18 -16.61 13.67
N ASP A 220 -5.34 -17.92 13.50
CA ASP A 220 -4.23 -18.88 13.46
C ASP A 220 -3.31 -18.71 12.24
N ILE A 221 -3.84 -18.16 11.13
CA ILE A 221 -3.04 -17.77 9.97
C ILE A 221 -2.24 -16.51 10.27
N LEU A 222 -2.91 -15.46 10.77
CA LEU A 222 -2.34 -14.13 10.93
C LEU A 222 -1.39 -14.02 12.14
N ALA A 223 -1.65 -14.80 13.20
CA ALA A 223 -0.82 -14.84 14.41
C ALA A 223 0.57 -15.49 14.19
N LYS A 224 0.86 -16.00 12.98
CA LYS A 224 2.19 -16.53 12.62
C LYS A 224 3.27 -15.46 12.49
N SER A 225 2.90 -14.18 12.47
CA SER A 225 3.83 -13.06 12.38
C SER A 225 3.67 -12.11 13.57
N ASP A 226 4.80 -11.69 14.15
CA ASP A 226 4.83 -10.72 15.24
C ASP A 226 4.72 -9.26 14.77
N ALA A 227 4.70 -9.02 13.46
CA ALA A 227 4.61 -7.67 12.92
C ALA A 227 3.31 -6.99 13.41
N PRO A 228 3.35 -5.70 13.80
CA PRO A 228 2.21 -5.03 14.42
C PRO A 228 0.90 -5.10 13.62
N VAL A 229 0.97 -5.07 12.28
CA VAL A 229 -0.23 -5.18 11.43
C VAL A 229 -0.89 -6.55 11.57
N PHE A 230 -0.12 -7.64 11.63
CA PHE A 230 -0.65 -8.99 11.65
C PHE A 230 -1.15 -9.38 13.04
N ARG A 231 -0.53 -8.86 14.10
CA ARG A 231 -1.09 -8.97 15.46
C ARG A 231 -2.45 -8.28 15.58
N LEU A 232 -2.57 -7.05 15.05
CA LEU A 232 -3.85 -6.34 15.01
C LEU A 232 -4.87 -7.06 14.12
N ALA A 233 -4.46 -7.57 12.97
CA ALA A 233 -5.32 -8.32 12.05
C ALA A 233 -5.81 -9.62 12.68
N ALA A 234 -4.96 -10.37 13.39
CA ALA A 234 -5.33 -11.58 14.12
C ALA A 234 -6.35 -11.28 15.23
N GLU A 235 -6.15 -10.18 15.98
CA GLU A 235 -7.11 -9.71 16.98
C GLU A 235 -8.48 -9.40 16.35
N ILE A 236 -8.50 -8.67 15.23
CA ILE A 236 -9.73 -8.34 14.51
C ILE A 236 -10.39 -9.60 13.95
N ALA A 237 -9.65 -10.46 13.26
CA ALA A 237 -10.17 -11.70 12.68
C ALA A 237 -10.81 -12.59 13.74
N LEU A 238 -10.22 -12.68 14.94
CA LEU A 238 -10.78 -13.45 16.03
C LEU A 238 -12.05 -12.82 16.62
N ARG A 239 -12.20 -11.49 16.61
CA ARG A 239 -13.14 -10.77 17.47
C ARG A 239 -14.19 -9.92 16.77
N HIS A 240 -14.12 -9.74 15.45
CA HIS A 240 -15.04 -8.85 14.73
C HIS A 240 -16.51 -9.30 14.74
N HIS A 241 -16.79 -10.54 15.17
CA HIS A 241 -18.14 -11.06 15.40
C HIS A 241 -18.54 -11.20 16.88
N GLU A 242 -17.72 -10.70 17.81
CA GLU A 242 -18.15 -10.52 19.21
C GLU A 242 -19.12 -9.34 19.27
N TRP A 243 -20.20 -9.48 20.04
CA TRP A 243 -21.26 -8.48 20.16
C TRP A 243 -21.19 -7.80 21.51
N TRP A 244 -21.51 -6.50 21.56
CA TRP A 244 -21.41 -5.69 22.77
C TRP A 244 -22.11 -6.31 23.99
N ASP A 245 -23.24 -7.01 23.80
CA ASP A 245 -24.00 -7.71 24.85
C ASP A 245 -23.47 -9.11 25.24
N GLY A 246 -22.42 -9.60 24.59
CA GLY A 246 -21.84 -10.92 24.83
C GLY A 246 -22.50 -12.08 24.08
N SER A 247 -23.51 -11.84 23.24
CA SER A 247 -24.19 -12.90 22.47
C SER A 247 -23.49 -13.27 21.15
N GLY A 248 -22.37 -12.60 20.84
CA GLY A 248 -21.52 -12.86 19.68
C GLY A 248 -20.64 -14.10 19.82
N TYR A 249 -19.64 -14.22 18.95
CA TYR A 249 -18.73 -15.36 18.88
C TYR A 249 -17.31 -14.92 18.48
N PRO A 250 -16.26 -15.74 18.72
CA PRO A 250 -16.26 -17.12 19.18
C PRO A 250 -16.24 -17.34 20.70
N ASP A 251 -15.92 -16.34 21.52
CA ASP A 251 -15.77 -16.53 22.98
C ASP A 251 -16.89 -15.87 23.80
N GLY A 252 -17.80 -15.10 23.18
CA GLY A 252 -18.91 -14.44 23.88
C GLY A 252 -18.41 -13.29 24.77
N LEU A 253 -17.42 -12.55 24.28
CA LEU A 253 -16.89 -11.39 24.99
C LEU A 253 -17.93 -10.27 24.98
N ALA A 254 -18.07 -9.58 26.11
CA ALA A 254 -19.01 -8.47 26.27
C ALA A 254 -18.28 -7.14 26.50
N GLU A 255 -18.92 -6.06 26.08
CA GLU A 255 -18.50 -4.68 26.30
C GLU A 255 -17.01 -4.41 25.98
N ARG A 256 -16.25 -3.96 26.97
CA ARG A 256 -14.83 -3.58 26.84
C ARG A 256 -13.87 -4.76 26.87
N ALA A 257 -14.36 -5.98 27.12
CA ALA A 257 -13.56 -7.19 26.91
C ALA A 257 -13.29 -7.41 25.42
N ILE A 258 -14.17 -6.89 24.55
CA ILE A 258 -13.96 -6.87 23.10
C ILE A 258 -12.92 -5.78 22.78
N PRO A 259 -11.83 -6.11 22.07
CA PRO A 259 -10.88 -5.12 21.61
C PRO A 259 -11.56 -4.00 20.81
N GLU A 260 -11.15 -2.75 21.02
CA GLU A 260 -11.76 -1.61 20.33
C GLU A 260 -11.60 -1.69 18.81
N SER A 261 -10.48 -2.27 18.34
CA SER A 261 -10.23 -2.60 16.93
C SER A 261 -11.38 -3.39 16.30
N ALA A 262 -11.78 -4.49 16.95
CA ALA A 262 -12.87 -5.35 16.51
C ALA A 262 -14.25 -4.67 16.59
N ARG A 263 -14.50 -3.89 17.64
CA ARG A 263 -15.74 -3.10 17.77
C ARG A 263 -15.88 -2.05 16.66
N ILE A 264 -14.78 -1.41 16.28
CA ILE A 264 -14.73 -0.45 15.15
C ILE A 264 -15.01 -1.17 13.84
N VAL A 265 -14.31 -2.29 13.57
CA VAL A 265 -14.46 -3.06 12.33
C VAL A 265 -15.88 -3.63 12.20
N ALA A 266 -16.49 -4.13 13.27
CA ALA A 266 -17.86 -4.65 13.24
C ALA A 266 -18.90 -3.61 12.77
N ILE A 267 -18.75 -2.35 13.19
CA ILE A 267 -19.63 -1.25 12.75
C ILE A 267 -19.37 -0.93 11.28
N ALA A 268 -18.11 -0.79 10.89
CA ALA A 268 -17.72 -0.46 9.52
C ALA A 268 -18.15 -1.54 8.52
N ASP A 269 -17.93 -2.81 8.85
CA ASP A 269 -18.30 -3.97 8.06
C ASP A 269 -19.82 -4.08 7.91
N THR A 270 -20.58 -3.96 9.00
CA THR A 270 -22.04 -3.97 8.93
C THR A 270 -22.57 -2.82 8.06
N PHE A 271 -22.01 -1.61 8.21
CA PHE A 271 -22.44 -0.47 7.39
C PHE A 271 -22.16 -0.69 5.90
N ASP A 272 -20.96 -1.17 5.56
CA ASP A 272 -20.58 -1.43 4.17
C ASP A 272 -21.48 -2.52 3.56
N ALA A 273 -21.66 -3.65 4.26
CA ALA A 273 -22.50 -4.75 3.82
C ALA A 273 -23.99 -4.37 3.66
N LEU A 274 -24.50 -3.40 4.44
CA LEU A 274 -25.86 -2.88 4.28
C LEU A 274 -26.00 -1.88 3.13
N THR A 275 -24.95 -1.14 2.79
CA THR A 275 -24.99 -0.04 1.80
C THR A 275 -24.33 -0.38 0.46
N MET A 276 -23.93 -1.64 0.28
CA MET A 276 -23.41 -2.18 -0.96
C MET A 276 -24.48 -2.95 -1.74
N ASP A 277 -24.45 -2.81 -3.07
CA ASP A 277 -25.25 -3.64 -3.97
C ASP A 277 -24.59 -5.02 -4.11
N ARG A 278 -25.36 -6.08 -3.82
CA ARG A 278 -24.96 -7.47 -4.08
C ARG A 278 -25.80 -8.05 -5.21
N PRO A 279 -25.33 -9.09 -5.95
CA PRO A 279 -26.07 -9.68 -7.07
C PRO A 279 -27.52 -10.08 -6.78
N TYR A 280 -27.85 -10.32 -5.50
CA TYR A 280 -29.17 -10.75 -5.04
C TYR A 280 -29.82 -9.81 -4.01
N LYS A 281 -29.21 -8.66 -3.70
CA LYS A 281 -29.70 -7.72 -2.67
C LYS A 281 -29.34 -6.28 -3.02
N GLN A 282 -30.35 -5.43 -3.18
CA GLN A 282 -30.15 -3.99 -3.36
C GLN A 282 -29.57 -3.34 -2.09
N ALA A 283 -28.67 -2.39 -2.28
CA ALA A 283 -28.14 -1.55 -1.22
C ALA A 283 -29.27 -0.86 -0.45
N TRP A 284 -29.17 -0.85 0.87
CA TRP A 284 -30.10 -0.10 1.68
C TRP A 284 -29.84 1.40 1.54
N PRO A 285 -30.89 2.24 1.58
CA PRO A 285 -30.72 3.67 1.78
C PRO A 285 -29.87 3.93 3.02
N VAL A 286 -28.91 4.86 2.93
CA VAL A 286 -28.00 5.21 4.04
C VAL A 286 -28.76 5.48 5.34
N GLY A 287 -29.89 6.20 5.27
CA GLY A 287 -30.71 6.48 6.44
C GLY A 287 -31.25 5.22 7.13
N GLN A 288 -31.58 4.18 6.36
CA GLN A 288 -32.02 2.88 6.87
C GLN A 288 -30.86 2.10 7.49
N ALA A 289 -29.68 2.09 6.85
CA ALA A 289 -28.48 1.47 7.40
C ALA A 289 -28.08 2.11 8.75
N MET A 290 -28.09 3.44 8.83
CA MET A 290 -27.83 4.16 10.08
C MET A 290 -28.91 3.91 11.14
N ALA A 291 -30.19 3.86 10.75
CA ALA A 291 -31.26 3.51 11.69
C ALA A 291 -31.04 2.10 12.29
N ARG A 292 -30.57 1.15 11.48
CA ARG A 292 -30.23 -0.19 11.94
C ARG A 292 -29.06 -0.18 12.93
N LEU A 293 -27.97 0.52 12.63
CA LEU A 293 -26.84 0.65 13.57
C LEU A 293 -27.26 1.27 14.91
N ARG A 294 -28.13 2.29 14.88
CA ARG A 294 -28.67 2.92 16.10
C ARG A 294 -29.57 1.96 16.89
N GLN A 295 -30.37 1.14 16.22
CA GLN A 295 -31.22 0.14 16.87
C GLN A 295 -30.39 -0.94 17.57
N ASP A 296 -29.28 -1.36 16.95
CA ASP A 296 -28.40 -2.40 17.47
C ASP A 296 -27.31 -1.85 18.42
N ALA A 297 -27.38 -0.56 18.78
CA ALA A 297 -26.48 0.05 19.75
C ALA A 297 -26.79 -0.46 21.17
N GLY A 298 -25.79 -1.03 21.83
CA GLY A 298 -25.90 -1.65 23.15
C GLY A 298 -26.21 -3.14 23.13
N SER A 299 -26.51 -3.72 21.96
CA SER A 299 -26.58 -5.17 21.73
C SER A 299 -25.41 -5.64 20.86
N HIS A 300 -25.43 -5.33 19.57
CA HIS A 300 -24.35 -5.68 18.65
C HIS A 300 -23.19 -4.70 18.81
N PHE A 301 -23.48 -3.39 18.84
CA PHE A 301 -22.44 -2.35 18.73
C PHE A 301 -22.25 -1.55 20.01
N GLU A 302 -21.04 -1.06 20.24
CA GLU A 302 -20.78 -0.09 21.31
C GLU A 302 -21.55 1.22 21.06
N PRO A 303 -22.41 1.69 21.99
CA PRO A 303 -23.19 2.91 21.78
C PRO A 303 -22.37 4.18 21.50
N ARG A 304 -21.18 4.29 22.11
CA ARG A 304 -20.27 5.43 21.88
C ARG A 304 -19.75 5.46 20.45
N LEU A 305 -19.30 4.32 19.92
CA LEU A 305 -18.76 4.25 18.56
C LEU A 305 -19.86 4.48 17.52
N VAL A 306 -21.07 3.97 17.73
CA VAL A 306 -22.22 4.28 16.84
C VAL A 306 -22.49 5.78 16.80
N ARG A 307 -22.48 6.47 17.96
CA ARG A 307 -22.66 7.93 18.01
C ARG A 307 -21.53 8.67 17.27
N ILE A 308 -20.29 8.23 17.42
CA ILE A 308 -19.16 8.84 16.71
C ILE A 308 -19.31 8.62 15.20
N PHE A 309 -19.66 7.40 14.78
CA PHE A 309 -19.90 7.05 13.38
C PHE A 309 -21.01 7.93 12.76
N ASP A 310 -22.09 8.17 13.50
CA ASP A 310 -23.17 9.08 13.10
C ASP A 310 -22.67 10.52 12.89
N ASN A 311 -21.84 11.02 13.81
CA ASN A 311 -21.27 12.37 13.70
C ASN A 311 -20.33 12.54 12.50
N ILE A 312 -19.60 11.48 12.12
CA ILE A 312 -18.69 11.49 10.97
C ILE A 312 -19.35 10.96 9.68
N LEU A 313 -20.66 10.72 9.68
CA LEU A 313 -21.37 10.17 8.53
C LEU A 313 -21.10 10.93 7.22
N PRO A 314 -21.05 12.28 7.18
CA PRO A 314 -20.69 12.99 5.95
C PRO A 314 -19.34 12.54 5.37
N LEU A 315 -18.31 12.40 6.22
CA LEU A 315 -16.99 11.90 5.81
C LEU A 315 -17.07 10.45 5.31
N ILE A 316 -17.84 9.59 5.98
CA ILE A 316 -18.06 8.20 5.56
C ILE A 316 -18.69 8.14 4.16
N LEU A 317 -19.64 9.04 3.86
CA LEU A 317 -20.28 9.13 2.55
C LEU A 317 -19.34 9.67 1.46
N ASP A 318 -18.45 10.59 1.80
CA ASP A 318 -17.40 11.05 0.88
C ASP A 318 -16.43 9.90 0.56
N ILE A 319 -15.99 9.15 1.58
CA ILE A 319 -15.17 7.95 1.40
C ILE A 319 -15.91 6.94 0.51
N LYS A 320 -17.19 6.68 0.78
CA LYS A 320 -18.03 5.78 -0.03
C LYS A 320 -18.03 6.19 -1.49
N SER A 321 -18.33 7.45 -1.76
CA SER A 321 -18.45 7.99 -3.11
C SER A 321 -17.12 7.92 -3.87
N SER A 322 -16.00 8.17 -3.19
CA SER A 322 -14.65 8.05 -3.77
C SER A 322 -14.34 6.62 -4.20
N TRP A 323 -14.64 5.63 -3.35
CA TRP A 323 -14.41 4.22 -3.65
C TRP A 323 -15.37 3.68 -4.71
N ASP A 324 -16.65 4.05 -4.67
CA ASP A 324 -17.64 3.65 -5.68
C ASP A 324 -17.28 4.21 -7.07
N ALA A 325 -16.66 5.39 -7.15
CA ALA A 325 -16.12 5.93 -8.40
C ALA A 325 -14.93 5.11 -8.93
N ARG A 326 -14.04 4.64 -8.04
CA ARG A 326 -12.90 3.78 -8.40
C ARG A 326 -13.37 2.42 -8.92
N ASP A 327 -14.35 1.82 -8.25
CA ASP A 327 -15.00 0.56 -8.65
C ASP A 327 -15.48 0.60 -10.11
N ARG A 328 -16.16 1.68 -10.49
CA ARG A 328 -16.69 1.88 -11.86
C ARG A 328 -15.60 2.03 -12.91
N ILE A 329 -14.45 2.58 -12.55
CA ILE A 329 -13.29 2.71 -13.43
C ILE A 329 -12.61 1.34 -13.62
N THR A 330 -12.48 0.55 -12.55
CA THR A 330 -11.89 -0.80 -12.61
C THR A 330 -12.79 -1.84 -13.27
N ALA A 331 -14.12 -1.64 -13.26
CA ALA A 331 -15.12 -2.55 -13.82
C ALA A 331 -15.38 -2.38 -15.34
N GLN A 332 -14.85 -1.33 -16.00
CA GLN A 332 -14.91 -1.23 -17.45
C GLN A 332 -13.97 -2.25 -18.10
N PRO A 333 -14.38 -2.99 -19.15
CA PRO A 333 -13.47 -3.86 -19.88
C PRO A 333 -12.41 -3.00 -20.56
N ILE A 334 -11.24 -2.94 -19.95
CA ILE A 334 -10.09 -2.23 -20.47
C ILE A 334 -9.61 -3.03 -21.69
N GLY A 335 -9.79 -2.48 -22.90
CA GLY A 335 -9.22 -3.04 -24.11
C GLY A 335 -7.70 -3.25 -23.97
N PRO A 336 -7.09 -4.21 -24.67
CA PRO A 336 -5.70 -4.66 -24.46
C PRO A 336 -4.65 -3.52 -24.48
N GLN A 337 -4.99 -2.39 -25.07
CA GLN A 337 -4.18 -1.18 -25.16
C GLN A 337 -4.00 -0.39 -23.84
N TYR A 338 -4.77 -0.63 -22.77
CA TYR A 338 -4.58 0.08 -21.48
C TYR A 338 -4.26 -0.80 -20.27
N ALA A 339 -3.74 -2.02 -20.48
CA ALA A 339 -3.30 -2.90 -19.39
C ALA A 339 -2.25 -2.28 -18.45
N HIS A 340 -1.51 -1.27 -18.92
CA HIS A 340 -0.52 -0.52 -18.13
C HIS A 340 -1.16 0.42 -17.09
N LEU A 341 -2.43 0.83 -17.24
CA LEU A 341 -3.13 1.69 -16.28
C LEU A 341 -3.46 0.97 -14.97
N ARG A 342 -3.43 -0.37 -14.91
CA ARG A 342 -3.54 -1.12 -13.64
C ARG A 342 -2.48 -0.72 -12.62
N ARG A 343 -1.31 -0.23 -13.04
CA ARG A 343 -0.20 0.19 -12.15
C ARG A 343 -0.34 1.60 -11.60
N LEU A 344 -1.23 2.42 -12.16
CA LEU A 344 -1.37 3.85 -11.80
C LEU A 344 -2.49 4.13 -10.78
N VAL A 345 -3.34 3.14 -10.47
CA VAL A 345 -4.47 3.28 -9.53
C VAL A 345 -4.13 2.75 -8.11
N ALA A 346 -2.90 2.26 -7.88
CA ALA A 346 -2.41 1.95 -6.54
C ALA A 346 -2.22 3.26 -5.73
N PRO A 347 -2.66 3.34 -4.48
CA PRO A 347 -2.76 4.62 -3.78
C PRO A 347 -1.39 5.21 -3.45
N MET A 348 -1.11 6.40 -3.99
CA MET A 348 -0.27 7.36 -3.28
C MET A 348 -1.01 7.74 -1.99
N ALA A 349 -0.54 7.27 -0.85
CA ALA A 349 -0.90 7.83 0.43
C ALA A 349 -0.28 9.24 0.50
N SER A 350 -1.13 10.26 0.53
CA SER A 350 -0.79 11.64 0.91
C SER A 350 -0.83 11.79 2.42
#